data_AF-A0A972MJ80-F1
#
_entry.id   AF-A0A972MJ80-F1
#
_cell.length_a   1.000
_cell.length_b   1.000
_cell.length_c   1.000
_cell.angle_alpha   90.00
_cell.angle_beta   90.00
_cell.angle_gamma   90.00
#
_symmetry.space_group_name_H-M   'P 1'
#
loop_
_entity.id
_entity.type
_entity.pdbx_description
1 polymer ?
#
loop_
_entity_poly.entity_id
_entity_poly.type
_entity_poly.pdbx_seq_one_letter_code
_entity_poly.pdbx_strand_id
1 'polypeptide(L)'
;ASKEYVPHPQEKKLNKLSEENIKRIAEVYRDFKEEEGFSRIVDKEEIKKNDYNLNVSLYVSPNEEEERINLEEEFKRLEALNVEYVQRFERVREYITEVLKAEEEKA
;
A
#
# COMPACT_ATOMS: atom_id res chain seq x y z
N ALA A 1 0.12 1.28 -9.78
CA ALA A 1 -0.67 0.90 -10.98
C ALA A 1 -1.81 1.90 -11.13
N SER A 2 -2.14 2.35 -12.35
CA SER A 2 -3.23 3.31 -12.57
C SER A 2 -4.55 2.75 -12.01
N LYS A 3 -5.31 3.59 -11.28
CA LYS A 3 -6.60 3.24 -10.66
C LYS A 3 -7.73 3.04 -11.69
N GLU A 4 -7.44 3.17 -12.98
CA GLU A 4 -8.40 3.19 -14.08
C GLU A 4 -8.65 1.81 -14.70
N TYR A 5 -9.14 0.85 -13.92
CA TYR A 5 -9.62 -0.41 -14.48
C TYR A 5 -10.94 -0.86 -13.85
N VAL A 6 -11.74 -1.55 -14.66
CA VAL A 6 -12.91 -2.27 -14.20
C VAL A 6 -12.56 -3.76 -14.18
N PRO A 7 -12.76 -4.46 -13.06
CA PRO A 7 -12.54 -5.90 -12.99
C PRO A 7 -13.49 -6.62 -13.94
N HIS A 8 -13.00 -7.56 -14.74
CA HIS A 8 -13.86 -8.33 -15.63
C HIS A 8 -14.81 -9.22 -14.82
N PRO A 9 -16.12 -9.23 -15.13
CA PRO A 9 -17.14 -9.90 -14.30
C PRO A 9 -16.96 -11.42 -14.19
N GLN A 10 -16.21 -12.04 -15.11
CA GLN A 10 -16.02 -13.49 -15.15
C GLN A 10 -14.56 -13.94 -14.99
N GLU A 11 -13.58 -13.05 -15.18
CA GLU A 11 -12.16 -13.42 -15.22
C GLU A 11 -11.32 -12.45 -14.38
N LYS A 12 -10.97 -12.86 -13.15
CA LYS A 12 -10.20 -12.06 -12.17
C LYS A 12 -8.82 -11.58 -12.67
N LYS A 13 -8.29 -12.14 -13.76
CA LYS A 13 -6.98 -11.76 -14.33
C LYS A 13 -7.08 -10.74 -15.47
N LEU A 14 -8.28 -10.41 -15.93
CA LEU A 14 -8.48 -9.47 -17.02
C LEU A 14 -9.04 -8.17 -16.46
N ASN A 15 -8.24 -7.11 -16.58
CA ASN A 15 -8.68 -5.75 -16.33
C ASN A 15 -9.27 -5.19 -17.63
N LYS A 16 -10.48 -4.64 -17.57
CA LYS A 16 -11.12 -3.96 -18.70
C LYS A 16 -11.04 -2.46 -18.49
N LEU A 17 -10.79 -1.71 -19.56
CA LEU A 17 -10.94 -0.25 -19.55
C LEU A 17 -12.42 0.11 -19.67
N SER A 18 -12.94 0.96 -18.78
CA SER A 18 -14.27 1.55 -18.95
C SER A 18 -14.27 2.54 -20.10
N GLU A 19 -15.45 2.88 -20.63
CA GLU A 19 -15.58 3.92 -21.65
C GLU A 19 -15.08 5.29 -21.15
N GLU A 20 -15.29 5.59 -19.86
CA GLU A 20 -14.77 6.79 -19.21
C GLU A 20 -13.24 6.84 -19.21
N ASN A 21 -12.58 5.73 -18.83
CA ASN A 21 -11.12 5.67 -18.80
C ASN A 21 -10.53 5.78 -20.22
N ILE A 22 -11.16 5.12 -21.20
CA ILE A 22 -10.77 5.23 -22.62
C ILE A 22 -10.86 6.69 -23.08
N LYS A 23 -11.97 7.36 -22.77
CA LYS A 23 -12.19 8.76 -23.12
C LYS A 23 -11.13 9.65 -22.47
N ARG A 24 -10.87 9.48 -21.18
CA ARG A 24 -9.84 10.24 -20.46
C ARG A 24 -8.46 10.07 -21.08
N ILE A 25 -8.02 8.83 -21.33
CA ILE A 25 -6.73 8.55 -21.98
C ILE A 25 -6.65 9.23 -23.36
N ALA A 26 -7.71 9.15 -24.16
CA ALA A 26 -7.76 9.75 -25.49
C ALA A 26 -7.72 11.28 -25.46
N GLU A 27 -8.40 11.90 -24.49
CA GLU A 27 -8.41 13.35 -24.29
C GLU A 27 -7.02 13.85 -23.86
N VAL A 28 -6.40 13.22 -22.88
CA VAL A 28 -5.06 13.62 -22.39
C VAL A 28 -3.99 13.51 -23.47
N TYR A 29 -4.05 12.44 -24.27
CA TYR A 29 -3.15 12.28 -25.42
C TYR A 29 -3.39 13.37 -26.48
N ARG A 30 -4.66 13.62 -26.84
CA ARG A 30 -5.03 14.60 -27.87
C ARG A 30 -4.67 16.02 -27.48
N ASP A 31 -4.89 16.36 -26.22
CA ASP A 31 -4.62 17.70 -25.68
C ASP A 31 -3.14 17.90 -25.34
N PHE A 32 -2.33 16.84 -25.43
CA PHE A 32 -0.91 16.85 -25.09
C PHE A 32 -0.68 17.45 -23.70
N LYS A 33 -1.41 16.93 -22.71
CA LYS A 33 -1.42 17.41 -21.33
C LYS A 33 -0.60 16.51 -20.41
N GLU A 34 0.07 17.14 -19.45
CA GLU A 34 0.69 16.47 -18.32
C GLU A 34 -0.26 16.51 -17.11
N GLU A 35 -0.43 15.37 -16.45
CA GLU A 35 -1.21 15.21 -15.24
C GLU A 35 -0.38 14.43 -14.23
N GLU A 36 -0.19 15.00 -13.04
CA GLU A 36 0.64 14.41 -12.00
C GLU A 36 0.16 13.00 -11.64
N GLY A 37 1.05 12.02 -11.79
CA GLY A 37 0.76 10.61 -11.55
C GLY A 37 -0.13 9.91 -12.58
N PHE A 38 -0.48 10.57 -13.68
CA PHE A 38 -1.27 10.00 -14.78
C PHE A 38 -0.57 10.10 -16.15
N SER A 39 -0.06 11.27 -16.53
CA SER A 39 0.64 11.48 -17.81
C SER A 39 1.83 12.43 -17.67
N ARG A 40 2.88 12.18 -18.46
CA ARG A 40 4.07 13.04 -18.55
C ARG A 40 4.54 13.08 -19.99
N ILE A 41 4.95 14.26 -20.44
CA ILE A 41 5.59 14.49 -21.74
C ILE A 41 7.09 14.34 -21.50
N VAL A 42 7.71 13.49 -22.31
CA VAL A 42 9.13 13.14 -22.17
C VAL A 42 9.88 13.44 -23.46
N ASP A 43 11.01 14.10 -23.33
CA ASP A 43 11.87 14.41 -24.47
C ASP A 43 12.67 13.19 -24.94
N LYS A 44 13.07 13.20 -26.22
CA LYS A 44 13.86 12.12 -26.81
C LYS A 44 15.22 11.92 -26.12
N GLU A 45 15.77 12.96 -25.52
CA GLU A 45 17.02 12.90 -24.77
C GLU A 45 16.88 12.08 -23.48
N GLU A 46 15.77 12.23 -22.76
CA GLU A 46 15.45 11.46 -21.56
C GLU A 46 15.22 9.98 -21.91
N ILE A 47 14.49 9.72 -23.00
CA ILE A 47 14.29 8.36 -23.52
C ILE A 47 15.62 7.69 -23.85
N LYS A 48 16.56 8.43 -24.46
CA LYS A 48 17.90 7.92 -24.78
C LYS A 48 18.73 7.64 -23.53
N LYS A 49 18.60 8.47 -22.48
CA LYS A 49 19.26 8.25 -21.18
C LYS A 49 18.74 6.98 -20.49
N ASN A 50 17.48 6.64 -20.70
CA ASN A 50 16.85 5.42 -20.19
C ASN A 50 16.97 4.23 -21.16
N ASP A 51 17.98 4.21 -22.04
CA ASP A 51 18.24 3.12 -23.01
C ASP A 51 17.04 2.80 -23.92
N TYR A 52 16.26 3.82 -24.29
CA TYR A 52 15.02 3.68 -25.05
C TYR A 52 13.96 2.79 -24.37
N ASN A 53 14.04 2.62 -23.06
CA ASN A 53 13.04 1.91 -22.27
C ASN A 53 11.78 2.78 -22.13
N LEU A 54 10.68 2.37 -22.76
CA LEU A 54 9.41 3.09 -22.76
C LEU A 54 8.42 2.59 -21.68
N ASN A 55 8.92 1.87 -20.67
CA ASN A 55 8.06 1.47 -19.54
C ASN A 55 7.53 2.72 -18.83
N VAL A 56 6.21 2.88 -18.81
CA VAL A 56 5.51 4.04 -18.24
C VAL A 56 5.91 4.30 -16.78
N SER A 57 6.24 3.24 -16.02
CA SER A 57 6.65 3.35 -14.61
C SER A 57 7.97 4.12 -14.41
N LEU A 58 8.78 4.27 -15.46
CA LEU A 58 10.01 5.06 -15.41
C LEU A 58 9.75 6.57 -15.55
N TYR A 59 8.59 6.95 -16.07
CA TYR A 59 8.28 8.33 -16.43
C TYR A 59 7.11 8.89 -15.62
N VAL A 60 6.20 8.03 -15.16
CA VAL A 60 5.02 8.42 -14.39
C VAL A 60 5.00 7.61 -13.10
N SER A 61 5.26 8.29 -11.98
CA SER A 61 5.03 7.75 -10.64
C SER A 61 3.59 8.08 -10.25
N PRO A 62 2.71 7.08 -10.04
CA PRO A 62 1.35 7.33 -9.61
C PRO A 62 1.36 8.15 -8.32
N ASN A 63 0.46 9.13 -8.23
CA ASN A 63 0.26 9.85 -6.98
C ASN A 63 -0.36 8.86 -5.98
N GLU A 64 0.48 8.31 -5.11
CA GLU A 64 -0.01 7.66 -3.90
C GLU A 64 -0.48 8.81 -3.01
N GLU A 65 -1.80 8.94 -2.88
CA GLU A 65 -2.35 9.69 -1.75
C GLU A 65 -1.76 9.01 -0.51
N GLU A 66 -0.71 9.60 0.05
CA GLU A 66 -0.23 9.22 1.37
C GLU A 66 -1.45 9.38 2.27
N GLU A 67 -2.04 8.25 2.69
CA GLU A 67 -3.06 8.27 3.72
C GLU A 67 -2.45 9.07 4.87
N ARG A 68 -3.06 10.21 5.20
CA ARG A 68 -2.59 11.03 6.32
C ARG A 68 -2.85 10.25 7.58
N ILE A 69 -1.91 9.39 7.95
CA ILE A 69 -1.96 8.61 9.18
C ILE A 69 -1.92 9.63 10.32
N ASN A 70 -2.93 9.60 11.19
CA ASN A 70 -2.90 10.38 12.41
C ASN A 70 -1.90 9.72 13.37
N LEU A 71 -0.68 10.26 13.40
CA LEU A 71 0.40 9.76 14.25
C LEU A 71 0.00 9.72 15.74
N GLU A 72 -0.84 10.65 16.19
CA GLU A 72 -1.29 10.67 17.59
C GLU A 72 -2.25 9.52 17.90
N GLU A 73 -3.15 9.19 16.96
CA GLU A 73 -4.09 8.08 17.11
C GLU A 73 -3.37 6.74 17.08
N GLU A 74 -2.44 6.55 16.14
CA GLU A 74 -1.63 5.33 16.07
C GLU A 74 -0.71 5.18 17.29
N PHE A 75 -0.16 6.28 17.83
CA PHE A 75 0.62 6.22 19.06
C PHE A 75 -0.24 5.79 20.27
N LYS A 76 -1.45 6.34 20.42
CA LYS A 76 -2.40 5.92 21.48
C LYS A 76 -2.77 4.45 21.34
N ARG A 77 -2.99 3.98 20.11
CA ARG A 77 -3.27 2.57 19.83
C ARG A 77 -2.10 1.67 20.23
N LEU A 78 -0.88 2.10 19.93
CA LEU A 78 0.34 1.39 20.32
C LEU A 78 0.49 1.32 21.85
N GLU A 79 0.24 2.42 22.56
CA GLU A 79 0.26 2.43 24.03
C GLU A 79 -0.79 1.49 24.63
N ALA A 80 -2.02 1.51 24.11
CA ALA A 80 -3.08 0.61 24.56
C ALA A 80 -2.71 -0.87 24.34
N LEU A 81 -2.12 -1.19 23.18
CA LEU A 81 -1.65 -2.54 22.87
C LEU A 81 -0.52 -2.98 23.81
N ASN A 82 0.38 -2.07 24.18
CA ASN A 82 1.46 -2.36 25.13
C ASN A 82 0.91 -2.66 26.53
N VAL A 83 -0.08 -1.89 26.99
CA VAL A 83 -0.77 -2.17 28.27
C VAL A 83 -1.39 -3.57 28.26
N GLU A 84 -2.10 -3.93 27.17
CA GLU A 84 -2.68 -5.27 27.05
C GLU A 84 -1.60 -6.37 27.01
N TYR A 85 -0.49 -6.12 26.30
CA TYR A 85 0.64 -7.03 26.24
C TYR A 85 1.23 -7.31 27.62
N VAL A 86 1.49 -6.27 28.41
CA VAL A 86 2.00 -6.40 29.78
C VAL A 86 1.04 -7.18 30.66
N GLN A 87 -0.27 -6.89 30.60
CA GLN A 87 -1.28 -7.63 31.37
C GLN A 87 -1.35 -9.11 30.98
N ARG A 88 -1.27 -9.42 29.69
CA ARG A 88 -1.21 -10.81 29.21
C ARG A 88 0.07 -11.51 29.68
N PHE A 89 1.20 -10.82 29.61
CA PHE A 89 2.48 -11.35 30.04
C PHE A 89 2.51 -11.66 31.54
N GLU A 90 1.91 -10.79 32.36
CA GLU A 90 1.74 -10.99 33.80
C GLU A 90 0.94 -12.25 34.11
N ARG A 91 -0.20 -12.47 33.42
CA ARG A 91 -0.96 -13.72 33.57
C ARG A 91 -0.14 -14.95 33.21
N VAL A 92 0.63 -14.89 32.11
CA VAL A 92 1.54 -15.98 31.73
C VAL A 92 2.58 -16.24 32.82
N ARG A 93 3.15 -15.19 33.40
CA ARG A 93 4.12 -15.29 34.50
C ARG A 93 3.52 -15.94 35.76
N GLU A 94 2.29 -15.57 36.12
CA GLU A 94 1.55 -16.19 37.22
C GLU A 94 1.38 -17.70 36.97
N TYR A 95 0.87 -18.09 35.80
CA TYR A 95 0.71 -19.50 35.43
C TYR A 95 2.02 -20.29 35.51
N ILE A 96 3.12 -19.74 34.97
CA ILE A 96 4.44 -20.40 35.02
C ILE A 96 4.91 -20.57 36.47
N THR A 97 4.70 -19.56 37.31
CA THR A 97 5.10 -19.61 38.72
C THR A 97 4.30 -20.67 39.50
N GLU A 98 3.02 -20.82 39.21
CA GLU A 98 2.18 -21.88 39.80
C GLU A 98 2.66 -23.27 39.38
N VAL A 99 2.99 -23.48 38.10
CA VAL A 99 3.51 -24.76 37.61
C VAL A 99 4.84 -25.11 38.29
N LEU A 100 5.77 -24.16 38.40
CA LEU A 100 7.07 -24.40 39.04
C LEU A 100 6.92 -24.80 40.51
N LYS A 101 6.06 -24.12 41.27
CA LYS A 101 5.77 -24.49 42.67
C LYS A 101 5.17 -25.88 42.79
N ALA A 102 4.27 -26.25 41.87
CA ALA A 102 3.65 -27.57 41.85
C ALA A 102 4.62 -28.70 41.45
N GLU A 103 5.72 -28.40 40.75
CA GLU A 103 6.80 -29.35 40.50
C GLU A 103 7.72 -29.51 41.72
N GLU A 104 8.03 -28.43 42.44
CA GLU A 104 8.82 -28.46 43.67
C GLU A 104 8.11 -29.23 44.81
N GLU A 105 6.80 -29.11 44.95
CA GLU A 105 6.02 -29.86 45.96
C GLU A 105 5.85 -31.36 45.65
N LYS A 106 6.15 -31.78 44.42
CA LYS A 106 6.07 -33.18 43.98
C LYS A 106 7.43 -33.90 44.04
N ALA A 107 8.53 -33.18 44.29
CA ALA A 107 9.89 -33.70 44.43
C ALA A 107 10.21 -34.02 45.90
#